data_AF-K2BQR6-F1
#
_entry.id   AF-K2BQR6-F1
#
_cell.length_a   1.000
_cell.length_b   1.000
_cell.length_c   1.000
_cell.angle_alpha   90.00
_cell.angle_beta   90.00
_cell.angle_gamma   90.00
#
_symmetry.space_group_name_H-M   'P 1'
#
loop_
_entity.id
_entity.type
_entity.pdbx_description
1 polymer ?
#
loop_
_entity_poly.entity_id
_entity_poly.type
_entity_poly.pdbx_seq_one_letter_code
_entity_poly.pdbx_strand_id
1 'polypeptide(L)'
;MAYYDGSLFFSGLRGEALYEAKIRNGNKLDLLTHFKQEFGRIRAVVLGPDGYLYLSTSNQDGRGLVREGDDKIIKINPKIFR
;
A
#
# COMPACT_ATOMS: atom_id res chain seq x y z
N MET A 1 -1.37 -0.39 8.19
CA MET A 1 -0.97 -1.75 7.76
C MET A 1 -2.23 -2.58 7.72
N ALA A 2 -2.33 -3.53 6.79
CA ALA A 2 -3.48 -4.40 6.64
C ALA A 2 -3.02 -5.85 6.45
N TYR A 3 -3.74 -6.81 7.02
CA TYR A 3 -3.48 -8.22 6.79
C TYR A 3 -4.53 -8.79 5.83
N TYR A 4 -4.08 -9.53 4.83
CA TYR A 4 -4.94 -10.25 3.89
C TYR A 4 -4.21 -11.48 3.38
N ASP A 5 -4.83 -12.65 3.52
CA ASP A 5 -4.41 -13.90 2.87
C ASP A 5 -2.93 -14.27 3.07
N GLY A 6 -2.48 -14.32 4.33
CA GLY A 6 -1.09 -14.64 4.65
C GLY A 6 -0.09 -13.51 4.39
N SER A 7 -0.57 -12.32 4.00
CA SER A 7 0.29 -11.20 3.61
C SER A 7 0.01 -9.96 4.45
N LEU A 8 1.07 -9.29 4.90
CA LEU A 8 1.00 -8.00 5.59
C LEU A 8 1.34 -6.88 4.61
N PHE A 9 0.36 -6.02 4.35
CA PHE A 9 0.51 -4.83 3.52
C PHE A 9 0.83 -3.60 4.37
N PHE A 10 1.84 -2.84 3.98
CA PHE A 10 2.24 -1.62 4.67
C PHE A 10 2.71 -0.53 3.72
N SER A 11 2.52 0.73 4.14
CA SER A 11 2.67 1.90 3.29
C SER A 11 4.07 2.49 3.35
N GLY A 12 4.62 2.89 2.21
CA GLY A 12 5.86 3.64 2.09
C GLY A 12 5.61 5.13 1.87
N LEU A 13 5.94 5.97 2.86
CA LEU A 13 5.92 7.42 2.71
C LEU A 13 7.07 7.87 1.79
N ARG A 14 8.32 7.92 2.28
CA ARG A 14 9.50 8.21 1.42
C ARG A 14 9.77 7.07 0.43
N GLY A 15 9.34 5.85 0.77
CA GLY A 15 9.43 4.70 -0.13
C GLY A 15 8.50 4.80 -1.34
N GLU A 16 7.47 5.66 -1.30
CA GLU A 16 6.51 5.88 -2.40
C GLU A 16 5.98 4.57 -3.01
N ALA A 17 5.55 3.64 -2.17
CA ALA A 17 5.12 2.31 -2.60
C ALA A 17 4.17 1.68 -1.59
N LEU A 18 3.42 0.67 -2.04
CA LEU A 18 2.77 -0.30 -1.16
C LEU A 18 3.71 -1.49 -1.04
N TYR A 19 4.10 -1.86 0.17
CA TYR A 19 4.89 -3.05 0.43
C TYR A 19 3.98 -4.19 0.85
N GLU A 20 4.34 -5.40 0.44
CA GLU A 20 3.68 -6.65 0.84
C GLU A 20 4.73 -7.59 1.42
N ALA A 21 4.53 -8.00 2.65
CA ALA A 21 5.30 -9.03 3.32
C ALA A 21 4.50 -10.34 3.29
N LYS A 22 4.83 -11.25 2.36
CA LYS A 22 4.21 -12.58 2.27
C LYS A 22 4.82 -13.49 3.33
N ILE A 23 4.01 -13.95 4.27
CA ILE A 23 4.44 -14.83 5.36
C ILE A 23 4.46 -16.26 4.84
N ARG A 24 5.62 -16.91 4.89
CA ARG A 24 5.81 -18.31 4.51
C ARG A 24 6.03 -19.16 5.76
N ASN A 25 5.82 -20.47 5.62
CA ASN A 25 6.15 -21.43 6.67
C ASN A 25 7.64 -21.35 7.05
N GLY A 26 7.94 -21.61 8.33
CA GLY A 26 9.32 -21.68 8.82
C GLY A 26 10.01 -20.31 8.97
N ASN A 27 9.27 -19.27 9.37
CA ASN A 27 9.76 -17.90 9.61
C ASN A 27 10.39 -17.20 8.39
N LYS A 28 10.05 -17.63 7.17
CA LYS A 28 10.49 -16.95 5.94
C LYS A 28 9.49 -15.89 5.51
N LEU A 29 9.99 -14.81 4.92
CA LEU A 29 9.20 -13.67 4.47
C LEU A 29 9.70 -13.23 3.09
N ASP A 30 8.79 -13.16 2.12
CA ASP A 30 9.07 -12.55 0.82
C ASP A 30 8.57 -11.11 0.86
N LEU A 31 9.47 -10.13 0.67
CA LEU A 31 9.12 -8.72 0.63
C LEU A 31 8.95 -8.28 -0.84
N LEU A 32 7.72 -7.89 -1.18
CA LEU A 32 7.34 -7.40 -2.49
C LEU A 32 7.03 -5.90 -2.44
N THR A 33 7.21 -5.23 -3.57
CA THR A 33 6.94 -3.80 -3.73
C THR A 33 5.96 -3.60 -4.88
N HIS A 34 4.86 -2.89 -4.60
CA HIS A 34 3.79 -2.59 -5.54
C HIS A 34 3.64 -1.07 -5.73
N PHE A 35 3.22 -0.66 -6.93
CA PHE A 35 2.93 0.75 -7.28
C PHE A 35 4.06 1.73 -6.98
N LYS A 36 5.31 1.29 -7.13
CA LYS A 36 6.49 2.10 -6.82
C LYS A 36 6.47 3.41 -7.64
N GLN A 37 6.48 4.54 -6.95
CA GLN A 37 6.44 5.92 -7.47
C GLN A 37 5.18 6.28 -8.27
N GLU A 38 4.22 5.36 -8.37
CA GLU A 38 3.01 5.54 -9.17
C GLU A 38 2.04 6.52 -8.52
N PHE A 39 1.81 6.38 -7.21
CA PHE A 39 0.91 7.26 -6.44
C PHE A 39 1.64 8.26 -5.53
N GLY A 40 2.97 8.21 -5.51
CA GLY A 40 3.79 8.98 -4.58
C GLY A 40 3.70 8.42 -3.16
N ARG A 41 3.63 9.31 -2.16
CA ARG A 41 3.71 8.98 -0.74
C ARG A 41 2.44 8.27 -0.29
N ILE A 42 2.55 7.04 0.21
CA ILE A 42 1.41 6.29 0.74
C ILE A 42 1.45 6.37 2.28
N ARG A 43 0.36 6.83 2.90
CA ARG A 43 0.29 7.05 4.36
C ARG A 43 -0.46 5.95 5.10
N ALA A 44 -1.55 5.45 4.54
CA ALA A 44 -2.36 4.42 5.16
C ALA A 44 -2.70 3.32 4.16
N VAL A 45 -2.88 2.12 4.70
CA VAL A 45 -3.49 0.98 4.02
C VAL A 45 -4.36 0.24 5.04
N VAL A 46 -5.60 -0.04 4.66
CA VAL A 46 -6.61 -0.76 5.45
C VAL A 46 -7.36 -1.75 4.55
N LEU A 47 -7.84 -2.86 5.13
CA LEU A 47 -8.77 -3.77 4.47
C LEU A 47 -10.20 -3.31 4.80
N GLY A 48 -10.98 -2.98 3.77
CA GLY A 48 -12.38 -2.61 3.92
C GLY A 48 -13.29 -3.81 4.19
N PRO A 49 -14.51 -3.58 4.70
CA PRO A 49 -15.48 -4.65 4.95
C PRO A 49 -15.96 -5.34 3.66
N ASP A 50 -15.77 -4.71 2.50
CA ASP A 50 -16.06 -5.25 1.18
C ASP A 50 -14.91 -6.10 0.60
N GLY A 51 -13.83 -6.31 1.36
CA GLY A 51 -12.69 -7.11 0.98
C GLY A 51 -11.69 -6.42 0.04
N TYR A 52 -11.82 -5.10 -0.17
CA TYR A 52 -10.85 -4.31 -0.93
C TYR A 52 -9.81 -3.66 -0.02
N LEU A 53 -8.61 -3.45 -0.53
CA LEU A 53 -7.62 -2.59 0.13
C LEU A 53 -7.89 -1.14 -0.22
N TYR A 54 -7.83 -0.28 0.80
CA TYR A 54 -7.94 1.17 0.65
C TYR A 54 -6.64 1.82 1.07
N LEU A 55 -6.08 2.63 0.18
CA LEU A 55 -4.84 3.36 0.39
C LEU A 55 -5.12 4.86 0.42
N SER A 56 -4.40 5.59 1.27
CA SER A 56 -4.39 7.05 1.22
C SER A 56 -3.03 7.56 0.72
N THR A 57 -3.03 8.49 -0.24
CA THR A 57 -1.81 9.24 -0.58
C THR A 57 -1.58 10.37 0.43
N SER A 58 -0.38 10.95 0.41
CA SER A 58 0.05 12.00 1.33
C SER A 58 1.09 12.91 0.67
N ASN A 59 0.87 13.29 -0.57
CA ASN A 59 1.75 14.12 -1.38
C ASN A 59 1.70 15.59 -0.95
N GLN A 60 0.58 16.04 -0.36
CA GLN A 60 0.41 17.42 0.14
C GLN A 60 0.94 17.64 1.56
N ASP A 61 1.66 16.67 2.15
CA ASP A 61 2.18 16.78 3.52
C ASP A 61 3.47 17.62 3.66
N GLY A 62 3.82 18.39 2.63
CA GLY A 62 5.02 19.23 2.56
C GLY A 62 6.31 18.49 2.24
N ARG A 63 6.25 17.18 1.97
CA ARG A 63 7.44 16.33 1.68
C ARG A 63 7.33 15.55 0.38
N GLY A 64 6.24 15.71 -0.37
CA GLY A 64 5.99 15.05 -1.64
C GLY A 64 5.94 16.02 -2.81
N LEU A 65 5.87 15.46 -4.02
CA LEU A 65 5.54 16.20 -5.22
C LEU A 65 4.03 16.16 -5.42
N VAL A 66 3.35 17.30 -5.25
CA VAL A 66 1.91 17.41 -5.43
C VAL A 66 1.55 17.26 -6.90
N ARG A 67 0.59 16.38 -7.20
CA ARG A 67 0.01 16.21 -8.55
C ARG A 67 -1.45 16.66 -8.56
N GLU A 68 -2.00 16.83 -9.76
CA GLU A 68 -3.39 17.22 -9.91
C GLU A 68 -4.35 16.20 -9.26
N GLY A 69 -5.25 16.71 -8.43
CA GLY A 69 -6.23 15.92 -7.69
C GLY A 69 -5.65 15.07 -6.57
N ASP A 70 -4.44 15.33 -6.09
CA ASP A 70 -3.99 14.82 -4.80
C ASP A 70 -4.74 15.51 -3.65
N ASP A 71 -4.80 14.95 -2.44
CA ASP A 71 -4.51 13.54 -2.13
C ASP A 71 -5.72 12.63 -2.45
N LYS A 72 -5.47 11.33 -2.63
CA LYS A 72 -6.46 10.36 -3.11
C LYS A 72 -6.70 9.24 -2.10
N ILE A 73 -7.91 8.70 -2.13
CA ILE A 73 -8.22 7.36 -1.60
C ILE A 73 -8.31 6.40 -2.77
N ILE A 74 -7.46 5.38 -2.78
CA ILE A 74 -7.34 4.40 -3.86
C ILE A 74 -7.92 3.08 -3.37
N LYS A 75 -8.90 2.55 -4.10
CA LYS A 75 -9.52 1.25 -3.84
C LYS A 75 -8.88 0.19 -4.75
N ILE A 76 -8.37 -0.88 -4.17
CA ILE A 76 -7.63 -1.94 -4.86
C ILE A 76 -8.25 -3.29 -4.54
N ASN A 77 -8.50 -4.11 -5.56
CA ASN A 77 -8.88 -5.50 -5.35
C ASN A 77 -7.61 -6.30 -4.98
N PRO A 78 -7.45 -6.80 -3.74
CA PRO A 78 -6.22 -7.48 -3.33
C PRO A 78 -5.96 -8.79 -4.08
N LYS A 79 -6.94 -9.32 -4.81
CA LYS A 79 -6.76 -10.51 -5.67
C LYS A 79 -5.73 -10.32 -6.79
N ILE A 80 -5.36 -9.08 -7.13
CA ILE A 80 -4.31 -8.81 -8.13
C ILE A 80 -2.90 -9.16 -7.64
N PHE A 81 -2.69 -9.39 -6.34
CA PHE A 81 -1.38 -9.71 -5.75
C PHE A 81 -1.15 -11.21 -5.51
N ARG A 82 -2.15 -12.04 -5.83
CA ARG A 82 -2.09 -13.49 -5.69
C ARG A 82 -1.23 -14.12 -6.77
#